data_AF-A0A6A8Q491-F1
#
_entry.id   AF-A0A6A8Q491-F1
#
_cell.length_a   1.000
_cell.length_b   1.000
_cell.length_c   1.000
_cell.angle_alpha   90.00
_cell.angle_beta   90.00
_cell.angle_gamma   90.00
#
_symmetry.space_group_name_H-M   'P 1'
#
loop_
_entity.id
_entity.type
_entity.pdbx_description
1 polymer ?
#
loop_
_entity_poly.entity_id
_entity_poly.type
_entity_poly.pdbx_seq_one_letter_code
_entity_poly.pdbx_strand_id
1 'polypeptide(L)'
;MSEIKNLSKLKYLINKSQKEDLEEKASWYRTNKNISFKVLNIVDDIPLVSIRQGYNDAESYLTIKELVDCTKELFLKTASLEVHVRPLPSQVKKESK
;
A
#
# COMPACT_ATOMS: atom_id res chain seq x y z
N MET A 1 9.81 -11.18 -3.78
CA MET A 1 10.07 -9.74 -3.56
C MET A 1 9.12 -9.27 -2.46
N SER A 2 9.40 -8.16 -1.78
CA SER A 2 8.47 -7.60 -0.78
C SER A 2 7.54 -6.62 -1.50
N GLU A 3 6.23 -6.87 -1.40
CA GLU A 3 5.15 -6.10 -2.02
C GLU A 3 4.85 -4.83 -1.23
N ILE A 4 5.16 -4.84 0.07
CA ILE A 4 5.16 -3.65 0.92
C ILE A 4 6.60 -3.24 1.24
N LYS A 5 7.09 -2.21 0.56
CA LYS A 5 8.45 -1.72 0.80
C LYS A 5 8.61 -1.24 2.26
N ASN A 6 9.72 -1.61 2.88
CA ASN A 6 10.08 -1.28 4.26
C ASN A 6 9.15 -1.87 5.34
N LEU A 7 8.49 -3.01 5.07
CA LEU A 7 7.62 -3.66 6.05
C LEU A 7 8.33 -4.02 7.37
N SER A 8 9.66 -4.21 7.34
CA SER A 8 10.50 -4.43 8.53
C SER A 8 10.43 -3.31 9.57
N LYS A 9 10.01 -2.09 9.18
CA LYS A 9 9.76 -0.98 10.12
C LYS A 9 8.64 -1.30 11.11
N LEU A 10 7.70 -2.19 10.75
CA LEU A 10 6.57 -2.58 11.58
C LEU A 10 6.89 -3.72 12.56
N LYS A 11 8.15 -4.16 12.68
CA LYS A 11 8.53 -5.36 13.46
C LYS A 11 8.07 -5.39 14.93
N TYR A 12 7.76 -4.23 15.51
CA TYR A 12 7.26 -4.11 16.88
C TYR A 12 5.74 -3.90 16.97
N LEU A 13 5.08 -3.65 15.83
CA LEU A 13 3.64 -3.42 15.73
C LEU A 13 2.90 -4.65 15.19
N ILE A 14 3.58 -5.52 14.45
CA ILE A 14 2.99 -6.74 13.86
C ILE A 14 3.85 -7.96 14.13
N ASN A 15 3.19 -9.11 14.28
CA ASN A 15 3.86 -10.41 14.39
C ASN A 15 4.20 -11.01 13.00
N LYS A 16 4.90 -12.15 12.99
CA LYS A 16 5.34 -12.81 11.76
C LYS A 16 4.18 -13.24 10.86
N SER A 17 3.10 -13.79 11.43
CA SER A 17 1.91 -14.22 10.67
C SER A 17 1.24 -13.03 10.00
N GLN A 18 0.99 -11.95 10.74
CA GLN A 18 0.38 -10.73 10.20
C GLN A 18 1.23 -10.10 9.10
N LYS A 19 2.56 -10.18 9.24
CA LYS A 19 3.51 -9.71 8.22
C LYS A 19 3.38 -10.53 6.93
N GLU A 20 3.29 -11.85 7.03
CA GLU A 20 3.13 -12.76 5.90
C GLU A 20 1.78 -12.52 5.21
N ASP A 21 0.69 -12.40 5.97
CA ASP A 21 -0.65 -12.12 5.46
C ASP A 21 -0.73 -10.75 4.75
N LEU A 22 -0.04 -9.74 5.28
CA LEU A 22 0.04 -8.41 4.67
C LEU A 22 0.75 -8.46 3.32
N GLU A 23 1.86 -9.19 3.21
CA GLU A 23 2.58 -9.38 1.95
C GLU A 23 1.73 -10.12 0.92
N GLU A 24 1.03 -11.18 1.34
CA GLU A 24 0.14 -11.95 0.45
C GLU A 24 -0.99 -11.10 -0.11
N LYS A 25 -1.72 -10.37 0.75
CA LYS A 25 -2.80 -9.49 0.28
C LYS A 25 -2.28 -8.32 -0.53
N ALA A 26 -1.13 -7.75 -0.19
CA ALA A 26 -0.49 -6.71 -1.00
C ALA A 26 -0.11 -7.23 -2.40
N SER A 27 0.31 -8.49 -2.51
CA SER A 27 0.58 -9.15 -3.79
C SER A 27 -0.66 -9.23 -4.68
N TRP A 28 -1.83 -9.46 -4.10
CA TRP A 28 -3.09 -9.44 -4.86
C TRP A 28 -3.36 -8.05 -5.45
N TYR A 29 -3.18 -6.97 -4.68
CA TYR A 29 -3.33 -5.59 -5.17
C TYR A 29 -2.28 -5.22 -6.23
N ARG A 30 -1.05 -5.69 -6.06
CA ARG A 30 0.02 -5.54 -7.06
C ARG A 30 -0.39 -6.19 -8.38
N THR A 31 -0.85 -7.44 -8.34
CA THR A 31 -1.17 -8.23 -9.53
C THR A 31 -2.42 -7.72 -10.25
N ASN A 32 -3.48 -7.42 -9.50
CA ASN A 32 -4.80 -7.10 -10.10
C ASN A 32 -4.98 -5.61 -10.39
N LYS A 33 -4.32 -4.73 -9.64
CA LYS A 33 -4.54 -3.27 -9.70
C LYS A 33 -3.26 -2.47 -9.95
N ASN A 34 -2.11 -3.14 -10.05
CA ASN A 34 -0.79 -2.51 -10.19
C ASN A 34 -0.46 -1.51 -9.06
N ILE A 35 -0.95 -1.78 -7.85
CA ILE A 35 -0.74 -0.92 -6.67
C ILE A 35 0.55 -1.33 -5.96
N SER A 36 1.24 -0.36 -5.36
CA SER A 36 2.41 -0.59 -4.53
C SER A 36 2.32 0.21 -3.24
N PHE A 37 2.76 -0.42 -2.14
CA PHE A 37 2.74 0.16 -0.80
C PHE A 37 4.16 0.35 -0.29
N LYS A 38 4.38 1.41 0.49
CA LYS A 38 5.67 1.67 1.14
C LYS A 38 5.47 2.27 2.51
N VAL A 39 6.00 1.62 3.55
CA VAL A 39 6.07 2.22 4.88
C VAL A 39 7.15 3.31 4.89
N LEU A 40 6.73 4.55 5.14
CA LEU A 40 7.62 5.71 5.18
C LEU A 40 8.22 5.86 6.57
N ASN A 41 7.36 6.03 7.57
CA ASN A 41 7.75 6.22 8.97
C ASN A 41 6.66 5.69 9.91
N ILE A 42 6.91 5.73 11.22
CA ILE A 42 5.90 5.55 12.26
C ILE A 42 5.84 6.86 13.06
N VAL A 43 4.63 7.36 13.30
CA VAL A 43 4.38 8.60 14.06
C VAL A 43 3.33 8.25 15.11
N ASP A 44 3.64 8.45 16.38
CA ASP A 44 2.75 8.11 17.50
C ASP A 44 2.19 6.68 17.43
N ASP A 45 3.07 5.71 17.15
CA ASP A 45 2.76 4.28 16.92
C ASP A 45 1.85 3.98 15.71
N ILE A 46 1.50 4.98 14.91
CA ILE A 46 0.72 4.85 13.69
C ILE A 46 1.65 4.86 12.47
N PRO A 47 1.68 3.79 11.65
CA PRO A 47 2.45 3.77 10.43
C PRO A 47 1.94 4.79 9.40
N LEU A 48 2.89 5.54 8.82
CA LEU A 48 2.67 6.35 7.63
C LEU A 48 3.03 5.52 6.38
N VAL A 49 2.02 5.19 5.59
CA VAL A 49 2.15 4.37 4.39
C VAL A 49 1.95 5.24 3.14
N SER A 50 2.91 5.22 2.24
CA SER A 50 2.73 5.74 0.89
C SER A 50 2.10 4.67 0.01
N ILE A 51 1.08 5.07 -0.75
CA ILE A 51 0.45 4.23 -1.78
C ILE A 51 0.62 4.88 -3.14
N ARG A 52 0.87 4.06 -4.15
CA ARG A 52 0.91 4.49 -5.55
C ARG A 52 0.29 3.42 -6.44
N GLN A 53 -0.53 3.83 -7.40
CA GLN A 53 -0.92 2.98 -8.51
C GLN A 53 0.01 3.21 -9.71
N GLY A 54 0.57 2.12 -10.23
CA GLY A 54 1.28 2.13 -11.51
C GLY A 54 0.30 2.12 -12.68
N TYR A 55 0.83 2.28 -13.88
CA TYR A 55 0.06 2.20 -15.13
C TYR A 55 -0.60 0.82 -15.28
N ASN A 56 -1.88 0.77 -15.65
CA ASN A 56 -2.51 -0.49 -16.06
C ASN A 56 -3.09 -0.35 -17.47
N ASP A 57 -3.05 -1.43 -18.25
CA ASP A 57 -3.54 -1.44 -19.64
C ASP A 57 -5.07 -1.32 -19.74
N ALA A 58 -5.78 -1.61 -18.65
CA ALA A 58 -7.23 -1.48 -18.55
C ALA A 58 -7.69 -0.02 -18.30
N GLU A 59 -6.76 0.92 -18.14
CA GLU A 59 -6.96 2.33 -17.72
C GLU A 59 -7.88 2.51 -16.49
N SER A 60 -8.04 1.46 -15.69
CA SER A 60 -8.88 1.45 -14.50
C SER A 60 -8.08 1.96 -13.32
N TYR A 61 -7.97 3.28 -13.23
CA TYR A 61 -7.32 3.97 -12.13
C TYR A 61 -8.28 4.15 -10.96
N LEU A 62 -7.82 3.82 -9.76
CA LEU A 62 -8.53 4.13 -8.54
C LEU A 62 -8.39 5.64 -8.25
N THR A 63 -9.46 6.23 -7.76
CA THR A 63 -9.43 7.56 -7.17
C THR A 63 -8.51 7.59 -5.95
N ILE A 64 -8.07 8.79 -5.57
CA ILE A 64 -7.28 8.99 -4.35
C ILE A 64 -7.99 8.41 -3.12
N LYS A 65 -9.31 8.61 -3.02
CA LYS A 65 -10.12 8.09 -1.92
C LYS A 65 -10.08 6.56 -1.89
N GLU A 66 -10.29 5.89 -3.02
CA GLU A 66 -10.24 4.44 -3.09
C GLU A 66 -8.86 3.87 -2.75
N LEU A 67 -7.77 4.54 -3.15
CA LEU A 67 -6.41 4.15 -2.76
C LEU A 67 -6.20 4.26 -1.24
N VAL A 68 -6.68 5.34 -0.64
CA VAL A 68 -6.61 5.54 0.81
C VAL A 68 -7.42 4.47 1.53
N ASP A 69 -8.66 4.24 1.09
CA ASP A 69 -9.58 3.28 1.70
C ASP A 69 -9.03 1.85 1.60
N CYS A 70 -8.50 1.44 0.43
CA CYS A 70 -7.90 0.11 0.28
C CYS A 70 -6.66 -0.07 1.15
N THR A 71 -5.85 0.97 1.32
CA THR A 71 -4.66 0.89 2.19
C THR A 71 -5.10 0.73 3.65
N LYS A 72 -6.04 1.54 4.11
CA LYS A 72 -6.55 1.42 5.48
C LYS A 72 -7.19 0.06 5.72
N GLU A 73 -7.98 -0.43 4.77
CA GLU A 73 -8.63 -1.73 4.85
C GLU A 73 -7.61 -2.88 4.91
N LEU A 74 -6.57 -2.85 4.07
CA LEU A 74 -5.50 -3.85 4.05
C LEU A 74 -4.84 -3.97 5.43
N PHE A 75 -4.42 -2.85 6.02
CA PHE A 75 -3.70 -2.84 7.30
C PHE A 75 -4.63 -3.14 8.49
N LEU A 76 -5.85 -2.59 8.48
CA LEU A 76 -6.82 -2.82 9.54
C LEU A 76 -7.31 -4.26 9.57
N LYS A 77 -7.72 -4.85 8.43
CA LYS A 77 -8.27 -6.22 8.39
C LYS A 77 -7.22 -7.30 8.60
N THR A 78 -5.94 -7.00 8.36
CA THR A 78 -4.87 -8.01 8.35
C THR A 78 -4.00 -7.94 9.59
N ALA A 79 -3.76 -6.72 10.10
CA ALA A 79 -2.88 -6.50 11.23
C ALA A 79 -3.56 -5.77 12.40
N SER A 80 -4.86 -5.44 12.30
CA SER A 80 -5.56 -4.60 13.28
C SER A 80 -4.84 -3.27 13.53
N LEU A 81 -4.19 -2.72 12.49
CA LEU A 81 -3.43 -1.48 12.57
C LEU A 81 -4.17 -0.34 11.88
N GLU A 82 -4.31 0.77 12.59
CA GLU A 82 -4.60 2.06 11.97
C GLU A 82 -3.35 2.57 11.24
N VAL A 83 -3.56 3.24 10.10
CA VAL A 83 -2.47 3.80 9.30
C VAL A 83 -2.82 5.18 8.75
N HIS A 84 -1.83 6.05 8.71
CA HIS A 84 -1.88 7.25 7.92
C HIS A 84 -1.47 6.92 6.48
N VAL A 85 -2.24 7.42 5.51
CA VAL A 85 -2.00 7.10 4.10
C VAL A 85 -1.63 8.35 3.34
N ARG A 86 -0.50 8.29 2.62
CA ARG A 86 -0.03 9.32 1.70
C ARG A 86 -0.15 8.81 0.25
N PRO A 87 -1.26 9.09 -0.44
CA PRO A 87 -1.39 8.75 -1.84
C PRO A 87 -0.42 9.58 -2.68
N LEU A 88 0.29 8.91 -3.59
CA LEU A 88 1.09 9.58 -4.61
C LEU A 88 0.29 9.61 -5.92
N PRO A 89 0.41 10.68 -6.71
CA PRO A 89 -0.26 10.76 -8.00
C PRO A 89 0.12 9.56 -8.87
N SER A 90 -0.87 8.98 -9.53
CA SER A 90 -0.67 7.98 -10.58
C SER A 90 0.24 8.58 -11.65
N GLN A 91 1.24 7.82 -12.09
CA GLN A 91 2.02 8.23 -13.26
C GLN A 91 1.17 7.94 -14.49
N VAL A 92 0.33 8.91 -14.85
CA VAL A 92 -0.20 9.02 -16.21
C VAL A 92 1.02 9.12 -17.13
N LYS A 93 1.03 8.37 -18.24
CA LYS A 93 2.07 8.51 -19.27
C LYS A 93 2.31 10.01 -19.50
N LYS A 94 3.55 10.47 -19.36
CA LYS A 94 3.95 11.68 -20.06
C LYS A 94 3.78 11.33 -21.54
N GLU A 95 2.76 11.86 -22.18
CA GLU A 95 2.75 11.92 -23.63
C GLU A 95 4.02 12.68 -24.03
N SER A 96 5.00 11.95 -24.56
CA SER A 96 6.08 12.55 -25.32
C SER A 96 5.42 13.23 -26.52
N LYS A 97 5.35 14.57 -26.48
CA LYS A 97 5.05 15.39 -27.65
C LYS A 97 6.09 15.18 -28.74
#